data_AF-A0A5C7WGH3-F1
#
_entry.id   AF-A0A5C7WGH3-F1
#
_cell.length_a   1.000
_cell.length_b   1.000
_cell.length_c   1.000
_cell.angle_alpha   90.00
_cell.angle_beta   90.00
_cell.angle_gamma   90.00
#
_symmetry.space_group_name_H-M   'P 1'
#
loop_
_entity.id
_entity.type
_entity.pdbx_description
1 polymer ?
#
loop_
_entity_poly.entity_id
_entity_poly.type
_entity_poly.pdbx_seq_one_letter_code
_entity_poly.pdbx_strand_id
1 'polypeptide(L)'
;APPIEYQQLAQRWPQGALTKSYAAYPTPFWRAKGLSGQALSDQGPVFITFDVSPEGGGPGILLGFTDPRGFDALPEEQRREQVLRCFTALFGDEAANPIDYLDQRWGAEEFAPGGPTAAVPPGSWTEFGRLLRTPVGPLHWAGTETADEWTGFMDGAVRSGQRAAAEVSAALRGEGLRK
;
A
#
# COMPACT_ATOMS: atom_id res chain seq x y z
N ALA A 1 20.69 -22.17 -3.65
CA ALA A 1 19.82 -21.12 -4.23
C ALA A 1 18.43 -21.71 -4.46
N PRO A 2 17.35 -20.92 -4.37
CA PRO A 2 16.01 -21.40 -4.71
C PRO A 2 15.93 -21.92 -6.15
N PRO A 3 14.99 -22.84 -6.46
CA PRO A 3 14.69 -23.27 -7.82
C PRO A 3 14.36 -22.10 -8.76
N ILE A 4 14.53 -22.31 -10.07
CA ILE A 4 14.36 -21.27 -11.11
C ILE A 4 12.96 -20.65 -11.09
N GLU A 5 11.95 -21.42 -10.70
CA GLU A 5 10.55 -21.02 -10.62
C GLU A 5 10.33 -19.88 -9.60
N TYR A 6 11.19 -19.75 -8.58
CA TYR A 6 11.13 -18.62 -7.64
C TYR A 6 11.70 -17.34 -8.24
N GLN A 7 12.68 -17.44 -9.16
CA GLN A 7 13.14 -16.29 -9.92
C GLN A 7 12.05 -15.82 -10.90
N GLN A 8 11.34 -16.77 -11.52
CA GLN A 8 10.20 -16.49 -12.38
C GLN A 8 9.04 -15.86 -11.58
N LEU A 9 8.72 -16.38 -10.40
CA LEU A 9 7.72 -15.81 -9.49
C LEU A 9 8.02 -14.32 -9.23
N ALA A 10 9.25 -13.98 -8.84
CA ALA A 10 9.62 -12.59 -8.56
C ALA A 10 9.42 -11.64 -9.75
N GLN A 11 9.60 -12.14 -10.99
CA GLN A 11 9.38 -11.35 -12.22
C GLN A 11 7.90 -11.31 -12.65
N ARG A 12 7.08 -12.24 -12.18
CA ARG A 12 5.67 -12.42 -12.56
C ARG A 12 4.68 -12.01 -11.48
N TRP A 13 5.20 -11.47 -10.37
CA TRP A 13 4.43 -11.00 -9.22
C TRP A 13 4.78 -9.54 -8.86
N PRO A 14 4.59 -8.59 -9.79
CA PRO A 14 4.97 -7.20 -9.55
C PRO A 14 4.13 -6.57 -8.44
N GLN A 15 4.73 -5.61 -7.73
CA GLN A 15 3.99 -4.73 -6.85
C GLN A 15 3.10 -3.79 -7.66
N GLY A 16 1.98 -3.35 -7.05
CA GLY A 16 1.17 -2.27 -7.59
C GLY A 16 1.93 -0.95 -7.61
N ALA A 17 1.30 0.11 -8.10
CA ALA A 17 1.86 1.44 -8.07
C ALA A 17 0.88 2.39 -7.39
N LEU A 18 1.37 3.17 -6.42
CA LEU A 18 0.55 4.10 -5.66
C LEU A 18 1.40 5.24 -5.11
N THR A 19 0.85 6.44 -5.12
CA THR A 19 1.35 7.57 -4.34
C THR A 19 0.35 7.95 -3.26
N LYS A 20 0.83 8.25 -2.05
CA LYS A 20 0.01 8.76 -0.94
C LYS A 20 0.31 10.24 -0.75
N SER A 21 -0.65 11.10 -1.01
CA SER A 21 -0.52 12.54 -0.84
C SER A 21 -1.25 13.01 0.41
N TYR A 22 -0.64 13.89 1.19
CA TYR A 22 -1.20 14.40 2.44
C TYR A 22 -1.18 15.93 2.42
N ALA A 23 -2.28 16.54 2.83
CA ALA A 23 -2.36 17.97 3.09
C ALA A 23 -2.80 18.18 4.54
N ALA A 24 -1.99 18.93 5.29
CA ALA A 24 -2.30 19.32 6.65
C ALA A 24 -2.95 20.71 6.66
N TYR A 25 -3.92 20.91 7.54
CA TYR A 25 -4.69 22.14 7.73
C TYR A 25 -4.77 22.47 9.22
N PRO A 26 -5.04 23.74 9.59
CA PRO A 26 -5.16 24.12 11.00
C PRO A 26 -6.26 23.35 11.74
N THR A 27 -7.36 23.03 11.04
CA THR A 27 -8.48 22.22 11.56
C THR A 27 -8.96 21.26 10.46
N PRO A 28 -9.64 20.16 10.80
CA PRO A 28 -10.32 19.31 9.84
C PRO A 28 -11.61 19.99 9.36
N PHE A 29 -11.47 21.09 8.62
CA PHE A 29 -12.57 22.01 8.27
C PHE A 29 -13.75 21.33 7.56
N TRP A 30 -13.48 20.25 6.81
CA TRP A 30 -14.52 19.44 6.17
C TRP A 30 -15.53 18.86 7.18
N ARG A 31 -15.10 18.55 8.41
CA ARG A 31 -15.99 18.07 9.48
C ARG A 31 -17.01 19.13 9.89
N ALA A 32 -16.62 20.41 9.92
CA ALA A 32 -17.53 21.52 10.22
C ALA A 32 -18.62 21.70 9.13
N LYS A 33 -18.36 21.19 7.92
CA LYS A 33 -19.30 21.14 6.80
C LYS A 33 -20.14 19.84 6.78
N GLY A 34 -20.01 18.99 7.79
CA GLY A 34 -20.70 17.69 7.87
C GLY A 34 -20.11 16.61 6.95
N LEU A 35 -18.88 16.79 6.46
CA LEU A 35 -18.21 15.83 5.58
C LEU A 35 -17.24 14.95 6.39
N SER A 36 -17.12 13.68 6.01
CA SER A 36 -16.21 12.72 6.66
C SER A 36 -14.76 12.83 6.23
N GLY A 37 -14.47 13.58 5.16
CA GLY A 37 -13.17 13.57 4.47
C GLY A 37 -12.96 12.37 3.55
N GLN A 38 -13.92 11.44 3.45
CA GLN A 38 -13.91 10.35 2.49
C GLN A 38 -14.65 10.74 1.21
N ALA A 39 -13.98 10.61 0.08
CA ALA A 39 -14.54 10.82 -1.25
C ALA A 39 -13.93 9.85 -2.26
N LEU A 40 -14.64 9.61 -3.37
CA LEU A 40 -14.17 8.90 -4.55
C LEU A 40 -14.25 9.85 -5.75
N SER A 41 -13.24 9.84 -6.60
CA SER A 41 -13.18 10.67 -7.80
C SER A 41 -12.68 9.84 -8.98
N ASP A 42 -13.29 10.05 -10.14
CA ASP A 42 -12.80 9.57 -11.44
C ASP A 42 -12.07 10.67 -12.23
N GLN A 43 -11.96 11.87 -11.66
CA GLN A 43 -11.27 13.02 -12.23
C GLN A 43 -9.97 13.34 -11.48
N GLY A 44 -8.93 13.66 -12.24
CA GLY A 44 -7.62 14.00 -11.69
C GLY A 44 -6.87 12.79 -11.11
N PRO A 45 -5.67 13.01 -10.56
CA PRO A 45 -4.84 11.90 -10.09
C PRO A 45 -5.29 11.37 -8.72
N VAL A 46 -5.99 12.15 -7.89
CA VAL A 46 -6.48 11.69 -6.58
C VAL A 46 -7.83 10.98 -6.76
N PHE A 47 -7.86 9.68 -6.49
CA PHE A 47 -9.05 8.85 -6.78
C PHE A 47 -9.84 8.43 -5.52
N ILE A 48 -9.23 8.48 -4.33
CA ILE A 48 -9.92 8.27 -3.06
C ILE A 48 -9.25 9.09 -1.96
N THR A 49 -10.06 9.63 -1.05
CA THR A 49 -9.56 10.41 0.09
C THR A 49 -9.99 9.83 1.43
N PHE A 50 -9.23 10.17 2.48
CA PHE A 50 -9.56 9.83 3.85
C PHE A 50 -9.15 10.96 4.79
N ASP A 51 -9.96 11.20 5.81
CA ASP A 51 -9.56 11.96 6.98
C ASP A 51 -8.65 11.09 7.86
N VAL A 52 -7.43 11.55 8.07
CA VAL A 52 -6.44 10.91 8.96
C VAL A 52 -6.01 11.85 10.08
N SER A 53 -6.87 12.81 10.43
CA SER A 53 -6.62 13.78 11.50
C SER A 53 -6.60 13.08 12.86
N PRO A 54 -5.69 13.47 13.77
CA PRO A 54 -5.71 13.00 15.15
C PRO A 54 -7.02 13.33 15.87
N GLU A 55 -7.26 12.61 16.97
CA GLU A 55 -8.36 12.90 17.88
C GLU A 55 -8.21 14.29 18.52
N GLY A 56 -9.31 14.88 19.01
CA GLY A 56 -9.27 16.16 19.74
C GLY A 56 -9.33 17.43 18.89
N GLY A 57 -9.59 17.33 17.58
CA GLY A 57 -9.98 18.47 16.76
C GLY A 57 -8.87 19.19 15.98
N GLY A 58 -7.62 18.69 15.99
CA GLY A 58 -6.60 19.20 15.09
C GLY A 58 -5.18 18.65 15.30
N PRO A 59 -4.27 18.83 14.31
CA PRO A 59 -4.49 19.43 12.99
C PRO A 59 -5.42 18.59 12.09
N GLY A 60 -6.02 19.20 11.07
CA GLY A 60 -6.74 18.45 10.04
C GLY A 60 -5.77 17.82 9.05
N ILE A 61 -5.85 16.52 8.77
CA ILE A 61 -4.99 15.87 7.78
C ILE A 61 -5.86 15.10 6.78
N LEU A 62 -5.79 15.52 5.52
CA LEU A 62 -6.47 14.87 4.42
C LEU A 62 -5.47 14.05 3.62
N LEU A 63 -5.69 12.73 3.58
CA LEU A 63 -4.97 11.79 2.73
C LEU A 63 -5.70 11.65 1.39
N GLY A 64 -4.96 11.64 0.30
CA GLY A 64 -5.39 11.21 -1.02
C GLY A 64 -4.52 10.05 -1.52
N PHE A 65 -5.16 8.97 -1.98
CA PHE A 65 -4.48 8.00 -2.83
C PHE A 65 -4.46 8.53 -4.26
N THR A 66 -3.26 8.53 -4.84
CA THR A 66 -2.96 9.23 -6.07
C THR A 66 -2.43 8.24 -7.11
N ASP A 67 -3.01 8.28 -8.31
CA ASP A 67 -2.56 7.50 -9.45
C ASP A 67 -1.17 8.00 -9.88
N PRO A 68 -0.12 7.16 -9.81
CA PRO A 68 1.24 7.57 -10.12
C PRO A 68 1.48 7.82 -11.61
N ARG A 69 0.58 7.36 -12.51
CA ARG A 69 0.75 7.48 -13.96
C ARG A 69 0.79 8.95 -14.37
N GLY A 70 1.94 9.38 -14.87
CA GLY A 70 2.19 10.79 -15.21
C GLY A 70 2.45 11.67 -13.99
N PHE A 71 1.76 11.44 -12.86
CA PHE A 71 1.90 12.21 -11.62
C PHE A 71 3.30 12.11 -11.01
N ASP A 72 3.86 10.91 -10.89
CA ASP A 72 5.12 10.68 -10.17
C ASP A 72 6.33 11.28 -10.89
N ALA A 73 6.21 11.54 -12.20
CA ALA A 73 7.25 12.17 -13.01
C ALA A 73 7.27 13.70 -12.89
N LEU A 74 6.23 14.30 -12.31
CA LEU A 74 6.14 15.75 -12.15
C LEU A 74 7.08 16.24 -11.04
N PRO A 75 7.56 17.50 -11.11
CA PRO A 75 8.15 18.18 -9.97
C PRO A 75 7.18 18.25 -8.77
N GLU A 76 7.72 18.25 -7.55
CA GLU A 76 6.93 18.24 -6.31
C GLU A 76 5.89 19.36 -6.24
N GLU A 77 6.26 20.58 -6.66
CA GLU A 77 5.34 21.72 -6.67
C GLU A 77 4.11 21.48 -7.58
N GLN A 78 4.30 20.83 -8.73
CA GLN A 78 3.21 20.51 -9.65
C GLN A 78 2.35 19.36 -9.11
N ARG A 79 2.96 18.38 -8.42
CA ARG A 79 2.22 17.32 -7.72
C ARG A 79 1.33 17.90 -6.62
N ARG A 80 1.89 18.77 -5.78
CA ARG A 80 1.17 19.55 -4.77
C ARG A 80 -0.01 20.28 -5.39
N GLU A 81 0.22 21.04 -6.44
CA GLU A 81 -0.83 21.83 -7.10
C GLU A 81 -1.96 20.94 -7.65
N GLN A 82 -1.65 19.80 -8.27
CA GLN A 82 -2.66 18.86 -8.76
C GLN A 82 -3.49 18.24 -7.64
N VAL A 83 -2.86 17.84 -6.54
CA VAL A 83 -3.57 17.27 -5.39
C VAL A 83 -4.47 18.32 -4.73
N LEU A 84 -3.97 19.53 -4.50
CA LEU A 84 -4.76 20.60 -3.88
C LEU A 84 -5.93 21.03 -4.76
N ARG A 85 -5.80 21.00 -6.09
CA ARG A 85 -6.95 21.17 -7.00
C ARG A 85 -8.01 20.11 -6.78
N CYS A 86 -7.61 18.84 -6.65
CA CYS A 86 -8.55 17.75 -6.39
C CYS A 86 -9.25 17.93 -5.04
N PHE A 87 -8.49 18.22 -3.98
CA PHE A 87 -9.07 18.46 -2.66
C PHE A 87 -9.99 19.69 -2.64
N THR A 88 -9.66 20.75 -3.38
CA THR A 88 -10.51 21.94 -3.51
C THR A 88 -11.82 21.62 -4.21
N ALA A 89 -11.79 20.84 -5.29
CA ALA A 89 -12.99 20.40 -5.97
C ALA A 89 -13.92 19.55 -5.08
N LEU A 90 -13.35 18.78 -4.15
CA LEU A 90 -14.11 17.88 -3.27
C LEU A 90 -14.58 18.54 -1.96
N PHE A 91 -13.79 19.45 -1.38
CA PHE A 91 -14.01 19.97 -0.02
C PHE A 91 -14.12 21.51 0.06
N GLY A 92 -13.96 22.20 -1.07
CA GLY A 92 -14.06 23.65 -1.23
C GLY A 92 -12.74 24.40 -1.05
N ASP A 93 -12.79 25.73 -1.24
CA ASP A 93 -11.62 26.63 -1.36
C ASP A 93 -10.63 26.60 -0.19
N GLU A 94 -11.08 26.25 1.01
CA GLU A 94 -10.21 26.07 2.18
C GLU A 94 -9.13 25.00 1.93
N ALA A 95 -9.42 23.99 1.10
CA ALA A 95 -8.47 22.94 0.77
C ALA A 95 -7.28 23.44 -0.04
N ALA A 96 -7.37 24.61 -0.71
CA ALA A 96 -6.28 25.17 -1.48
C ALA A 96 -5.13 25.71 -0.61
N ASN A 97 -5.37 25.89 0.70
CA ASN A 97 -4.46 26.57 1.63
C ASN A 97 -4.01 25.67 2.78
N PRO A 98 -3.28 24.57 2.51
CA PRO A 98 -2.73 23.74 3.57
C PRO A 98 -1.58 24.45 4.29
N ILE A 99 -1.37 24.11 5.56
CA ILE A 99 -0.18 24.52 6.32
C ILE A 99 1.05 23.71 5.92
N ASP A 100 0.86 22.48 5.43
CA ASP A 100 1.93 21.63 4.94
C ASP A 100 1.40 20.60 3.93
N TYR A 101 2.27 20.12 3.04
CA TYR A 101 1.97 19.12 2.04
C TYR A 101 3.14 18.17 1.85
N LEU A 102 2.86 16.87 1.73
CA LEU A 102 3.85 15.89 1.30
C LEU A 102 3.19 14.80 0.46
N ASP A 103 3.96 14.19 -0.44
CA ASP A 103 3.58 12.94 -1.08
C ASP A 103 4.67 11.87 -0.97
N GLN A 104 4.22 10.65 -0.71
CA GLN A 104 5.07 9.47 -0.68
C GLN A 104 4.84 8.66 -1.96
N ARG A 105 5.82 8.69 -2.86
CA ARG A 105 5.84 7.90 -4.10
C ARG A 105 6.39 6.51 -3.81
N TRP A 106 5.52 5.54 -3.55
CA TRP A 106 5.97 4.19 -3.18
C TRP A 106 6.75 3.50 -4.30
N GLY A 107 6.51 3.85 -5.57
CA GLY A 107 7.29 3.35 -6.69
C GLY A 107 8.78 3.74 -6.67
N ALA A 108 9.17 4.76 -5.88
CA ALA A 108 10.54 5.24 -5.76
C ALA A 108 11.31 4.65 -4.57
N GLU A 109 10.67 3.82 -3.74
CA GLU A 109 11.31 3.19 -2.58
C GLU A 109 12.30 2.09 -2.99
N GLU A 110 13.50 2.09 -2.41
CA GLU A 110 14.58 1.15 -2.78
C GLU A 110 14.24 -0.31 -2.43
N PHE A 111 13.71 -0.53 -1.24
CA PHE A 111 13.46 -1.88 -0.70
C PHE A 111 12.02 -2.36 -0.87
N ALA A 112 11.11 -1.47 -1.26
CA ALA A 112 9.71 -1.77 -1.48
C ALA A 112 9.15 -0.95 -2.65
N PRO A 113 9.74 -1.06 -3.87
CA PRO A 113 9.27 -0.29 -5.01
C PRO A 113 7.85 -0.73 -5.38
N GLY A 114 6.88 0.15 -5.15
CA GLY A 114 5.47 -0.06 -5.45
C GLY A 114 4.59 -0.22 -4.22
N GLY A 115 3.32 -0.54 -4.44
CA GLY A 115 2.31 -0.68 -3.40
C GLY A 115 0.89 -0.38 -3.87
N PRO A 116 -0.11 -0.48 -2.98
CA PRO A 116 0.04 -0.96 -1.61
C PRO A 116 0.14 -2.50 -1.54
N THR A 117 -0.18 -3.20 -2.63
CA THR A 117 -0.16 -4.67 -2.73
C THR A 117 0.26 -5.11 -4.14
N ALA A 118 0.54 -6.39 -4.32
CA ALA A 118 0.87 -6.96 -5.63
C ALA A 118 -0.25 -6.78 -6.68
N ALA A 119 0.13 -6.36 -7.89
CA ALA A 119 -0.75 -6.27 -9.05
C ALA A 119 -0.58 -7.52 -9.92
N VAL A 120 -1.09 -8.65 -9.44
CA VAL A 120 -0.87 -9.97 -10.04
C VAL A 120 -1.54 -10.06 -11.43
N PRO A 121 -0.78 -10.28 -12.52
CA PRO A 121 -1.36 -10.33 -13.85
C PRO A 121 -2.08 -11.66 -14.12
N PRO A 122 -2.93 -11.73 -15.17
CA PRO A 122 -3.61 -12.96 -15.57
C PRO A 122 -2.62 -14.12 -15.78
N GLY A 123 -2.99 -15.32 -15.29
CA GLY A 123 -2.16 -16.52 -15.39
C GLY A 123 -1.13 -16.69 -14.26
N SER A 124 -0.56 -15.59 -13.74
CA SER A 124 0.49 -15.67 -12.70
C SER A 124 0.01 -16.36 -11.42
N TRP A 125 -1.23 -16.11 -10.99
CA TRP A 125 -1.77 -16.76 -9.80
C TRP A 125 -1.82 -18.28 -9.93
N THR A 126 -2.36 -18.78 -11.04
CA THR A 126 -2.50 -20.22 -11.28
C THR A 126 -1.17 -20.92 -11.51
N GLU A 127 -0.20 -20.22 -12.12
CA GLU A 127 1.13 -20.77 -12.42
C GLU A 127 2.05 -20.75 -11.19
N PHE A 128 2.10 -19.63 -10.46
CA PHE A 128 3.09 -19.41 -9.41
C PHE A 128 2.52 -19.31 -7.99
N GLY A 129 1.20 -19.18 -7.80
CA GLY A 129 0.61 -18.89 -6.49
C GLY A 129 0.94 -19.93 -5.41
N ARG A 130 1.14 -21.20 -5.78
CA ARG A 130 1.58 -22.25 -4.84
C ARG A 130 2.99 -21.97 -4.29
N LEU A 131 3.87 -21.38 -5.09
CA LEU A 131 5.26 -21.12 -4.74
C LEU A 131 5.41 -20.04 -3.67
N LEU A 132 4.48 -19.09 -3.57
CA LEU A 132 4.49 -18.03 -2.54
C LEU A 132 4.71 -18.55 -1.11
N ARG A 133 4.22 -19.77 -0.83
CA ARG A 133 4.28 -20.38 0.51
C ARG A 133 5.09 -21.66 0.58
N THR A 134 5.47 -22.25 -0.55
CA THR A 134 6.10 -23.57 -0.53
C THR A 134 7.53 -23.46 0.01
N PRO A 135 7.90 -24.13 1.11
CA PRO A 135 9.26 -24.06 1.63
C PRO A 135 10.29 -24.64 0.65
N VAL A 136 11.51 -24.11 0.70
CA VAL A 136 12.66 -24.61 -0.09
C VAL A 136 13.75 -25.09 0.86
N GLY A 137 13.74 -26.39 1.17
CA GLY A 137 14.64 -26.95 2.18
C GLY A 137 14.41 -26.26 3.54
N PRO A 138 15.43 -25.62 4.14
CA PRO A 138 15.28 -24.89 5.40
C PRO A 138 14.69 -23.48 5.26
N LEU A 139 14.41 -23.02 4.03
CA LEU A 139 13.85 -21.68 3.78
C LEU A 139 12.33 -21.70 3.84
N HIS A 140 11.75 -20.87 4.71
CA HIS A 140 10.31 -20.65 4.86
C HIS A 140 9.97 -19.21 4.48
N TRP A 141 8.79 -19.00 3.91
CA TRP A 141 8.39 -17.69 3.38
C TRP A 141 7.37 -17.01 4.30
N ALA A 142 7.62 -15.75 4.61
CA ALA A 142 6.70 -14.83 5.27
C ALA A 142 6.46 -13.61 4.36
N GLY A 143 5.74 -12.61 4.85
CA GLY A 143 5.28 -11.48 4.06
C GLY A 143 3.80 -11.61 3.73
N THR A 144 3.12 -10.47 3.60
CA THR A 144 1.64 -10.45 3.54
C THR A 144 1.09 -11.23 2.35
N GLU A 145 1.84 -11.28 1.24
CA GLU A 145 1.56 -12.04 0.01
C GLU A 145 1.41 -13.55 0.27
N THR A 146 1.99 -14.03 1.36
CA THR A 146 1.99 -15.45 1.72
C THR A 146 0.88 -15.80 2.72
N ALA A 147 0.03 -14.85 3.12
CA ALA A 147 -1.11 -15.11 3.99
C ALA A 147 -2.24 -15.85 3.24
N ASP A 148 -3.06 -16.60 3.97
CA ASP A 148 -4.34 -17.17 3.49
C ASP A 148 -5.50 -16.19 3.63
N GLU A 149 -5.45 -15.32 4.64
CA GLU A 149 -6.41 -14.25 4.90
C GLU A 149 -5.70 -12.90 4.95
N TRP A 150 -6.41 -11.85 4.51
CA TRP A 150 -5.94 -10.46 4.58
C TRP A 150 -4.59 -10.21 3.88
N THR A 151 -4.32 -10.97 2.81
CA THR A 151 -3.18 -10.74 1.91
C THR A 151 -3.15 -9.28 1.45
N GLY A 152 -1.97 -8.66 1.55
CA GLY A 152 -1.77 -7.25 1.21
C GLY A 152 -1.95 -6.27 2.39
N PHE A 153 -2.38 -6.75 3.56
CA PHE A 153 -2.57 -5.93 4.76
C PHE A 153 -1.57 -6.28 5.86
N MET A 154 -1.47 -5.41 6.86
CA MET A 154 -0.65 -5.64 8.06
C MET A 154 -1.05 -6.92 8.81
N ASP A 155 -2.36 -7.22 8.88
CA ASP A 155 -2.86 -8.46 9.50
C ASP A 155 -2.31 -9.71 8.78
N GLY A 156 -2.34 -9.71 7.44
CA GLY A 156 -1.72 -10.76 6.64
C GLY A 156 -0.22 -10.90 6.91
N ALA A 157 0.51 -9.79 7.07
CA ALA A 157 1.94 -9.82 7.40
C ALA A 157 2.22 -10.47 8.77
N VAL A 158 1.41 -10.13 9.78
CA VAL A 158 1.54 -10.71 11.13
C VAL A 158 1.23 -12.20 11.10
N ARG A 159 0.09 -12.60 10.51
CA ARG A 159 -0.32 -14.00 10.40
C ARG A 159 0.72 -14.85 9.68
N SER A 160 1.22 -14.35 8.55
CA SER A 160 2.17 -15.08 7.75
C SER A 160 3.53 -15.24 8.43
N GLY A 161 3.97 -14.24 9.20
CA GLY A 161 5.15 -14.31 10.04
C GLY A 161 5.01 -15.35 11.17
N GLN A 162 3.88 -15.35 11.88
CA GLN A 162 3.59 -16.33 12.93
C GLN A 162 3.55 -17.77 12.36
N ARG A 163 2.88 -17.95 11.22
CA ARG A 163 2.81 -19.21 10.49
C ARG A 163 4.21 -19.71 10.10
N ALA A 164 5.03 -18.86 9.47
CA ALA A 164 6.38 -19.25 9.07
C ALA A 164 7.28 -19.62 10.28
N ALA A 165 7.16 -18.89 11.39
CA ALA A 165 7.89 -19.21 12.63
C ALA A 165 7.45 -20.57 13.23
N ALA A 166 6.16 -20.90 13.16
CA ALA A 166 5.63 -22.19 13.60
C ALA A 166 6.15 -23.35 12.72
N GLU A 167 6.19 -23.17 11.40
CA GLU A 167 6.75 -24.15 10.46
C GLU A 167 8.22 -24.46 10.76
N VAL A 168 9.04 -23.41 10.94
CA VAL A 168 10.45 -23.57 11.32
C VAL A 168 10.58 -24.30 12.66
N SER A 169 9.77 -23.93 13.65
CA SER A 169 9.79 -24.57 14.98
C SER A 169 9.46 -26.06 14.91
N ALA A 170 8.47 -26.46 14.10
CA ALA A 170 8.10 -27.86 13.88
C ALA A 170 9.20 -28.64 13.14
N ALA A 171 9.82 -28.02 12.13
CA ALA A 171 10.93 -28.61 11.40
C ALA A 171 12.13 -28.91 12.32
N LEU A 172 12.47 -27.98 13.22
CA LEU A 172 13.55 -28.16 14.21
C LEU A 172 13.24 -29.25 15.24
N ARG A 173 11.96 -29.48 15.58
CA ARG A 173 11.53 -30.57 16.47
C ARG A 173 11.48 -31.94 15.78
N GLY A 174 11.74 -32.02 14.48
CA GLY A 174 11.64 -33.27 13.70
C GLY A 174 10.19 -33.73 13.47
N GLU A 175 9.20 -32.85 13.68
CA GLU A 175 7.77 -33.16 13.57
C GLU A 175 7.29 -33.18 12.10
N GLY A 176 8.12 -32.74 11.15
CA GLY A 176 7.78 -32.64 9.73
C GLY A 176 8.50 -33.60 8.76
N LEU A 177 9.35 -34.51 9.25
CA LEU A 177 10.21 -35.36 8.42
C LEU A 177 9.99 -36.88 8.63
N ARG A 178 8.79 -37.30 9.02
CA ARG A 178 8.37 -38.70 8.86
C ARG A 178 7.69 -38.86 7.51
N LYS A 179 8.45 -39.30 6.51
CA LYS A 179 7.93 -40.00 5.33
C LYS A 179 7.70 -41.46 5.68
#